data_AF-A0A9J6G8A1-F1
#
_entry.id   AF-A0A9J6G8A1-F1
#
_cell.length_a   1.000
_cell.length_b   1.000
_cell.length_c   1.000
_cell.angle_alpha   90.00
_cell.angle_beta   90.00
_cell.angle_gamma   90.00
#
_symmetry.space_group_name_H-M   'P 1'
#
loop_
_entity.id
_entity.type
_entity.pdbx_description
1 polymer ?
#
loop_
_entity_poly.entity_id
_entity_poly.type
_entity_poly.pdbx_seq_one_letter_code
_entity_poly.pdbx_strand_id
1 'polypeptide(L)'
;MGPKFCLNPNLDRTELLSIVRTTASKVKEESASRWIQEAAEALPNTHKKGYSGVLKSTAALLREADLRLLPSDKEGGFVLASSDVYTKKVDKGIAGIFKPVTDANPGKIKSRAIKLCEEAGLTKMAASVRKTERTPSQSSLQKLTKTNAPSESSCAKEGHGNAT
;
A
#
# COMPACT_ATOMS: atom_id res chain seq x y z
N MET A 1 -6.34 3.21 -25.38
CA MET A 1 -6.34 1.96 -24.60
C MET A 1 -4.91 1.66 -24.20
N GLY A 2 -4.53 1.88 -22.94
CA GLY A 2 -3.17 1.59 -22.47
C GLY A 2 -2.91 0.09 -22.35
N PRO A 3 -1.63 -0.35 -22.30
CA PRO A 3 -1.29 -1.75 -22.11
C PRO A 3 -1.89 -2.26 -20.79
N LYS A 4 -2.78 -3.25 -20.87
CA LYS A 4 -3.28 -3.97 -19.69
C LYS A 4 -2.15 -4.87 -19.22
N PHE A 5 -1.47 -4.45 -18.15
CA PHE A 5 -0.56 -5.33 -17.41
C PHE A 5 -1.40 -6.38 -16.67
N CYS A 6 -1.82 -7.41 -17.40
CA CYS A 6 -2.35 -8.62 -16.79
C CYS A 6 -1.16 -9.35 -16.16
N LEU A 7 -1.19 -9.55 -14.85
CA LEU A 7 -0.32 -10.55 -14.23
C LEU A 7 -0.64 -11.87 -14.91
N ASN A 8 0.30 -12.43 -15.66
CA ASN A 8 0.10 -13.69 -16.35
C ASN A 8 -0.26 -14.75 -15.31
N PRO A 9 -1.45 -15.36 -15.39
CA PRO A 9 -1.89 -16.32 -14.39
C PRO A 9 -0.87 -17.46 -14.34
N ASN A 10 -0.59 -17.95 -13.13
CA ASN A 10 0.30 -19.08 -12.94
C ASN A 10 -0.46 -20.37 -13.24
N LEU A 11 -0.68 -20.63 -14.52
CA LEU A 11 -1.39 -21.82 -14.99
C LEU A 11 -0.42 -22.96 -15.23
N ASP A 12 -0.86 -24.17 -14.88
CA ASP A 12 -0.16 -25.37 -15.26
C ASP A 12 -0.19 -25.57 -16.79
N ARG A 13 0.75 -26.34 -17.33
CA ARG A 13 0.82 -26.61 -18.77
C ARG A 13 -0.45 -27.31 -19.27
N THR A 14 -1.03 -28.20 -18.46
CA THR A 14 -2.29 -28.87 -18.81
C THR A 14 -3.45 -27.89 -18.91
N GLU A 15 -3.50 -26.90 -18.01
CA GLU A 15 -4.51 -25.84 -18.01
C GLU A 15 -4.35 -24.90 -19.21
N LEU A 16 -3.11 -24.53 -19.56
CA LEU A 16 -2.83 -23.75 -20.77
C LEU A 16 -3.29 -24.47 -22.04
N LEU A 17 -3.03 -25.77 -22.16
CA LEU A 17 -3.51 -26.58 -23.29
C LEU A 17 -5.03 -26.72 -23.30
N SER A 18 -5.66 -26.81 -22.12
CA SER A 18 -7.12 -26.80 -22.00
C SER A 18 -7.72 -25.50 -22.55
N ILE A 19 -7.14 -24.35 -22.19
CA ILE A 19 -7.57 -23.04 -22.70
C ILE A 19 -7.38 -22.93 -24.21
N VAL A 20 -6.24 -23.39 -24.72
CA VAL A 20 -5.98 -23.48 -26.17
C VAL A 20 -7.10 -24.30 -26.82
N ARG A 21 -7.38 -25.51 -26.32
CA ARG A 21 -8.44 -26.37 -26.89
C ARG A 21 -9.83 -25.74 -26.83
N THR A 22 -10.21 -25.10 -25.72
CA THR A 22 -11.50 -24.39 -25.57
C THR A 22 -11.60 -23.16 -26.47
N THR A 23 -10.48 -22.52 -26.80
CA THR A 23 -10.45 -21.38 -27.72
C THR A 23 -10.54 -21.86 -29.16
N ALA A 24 -9.82 -22.94 -29.50
CA ALA A 24 -9.86 -23.56 -30.82
C ALA A 24 -11.27 -24.04 -31.20
N SER A 25 -12.07 -24.51 -30.25
CA SER A 25 -13.47 -24.91 -30.51
C SER A 25 -14.40 -23.76 -30.90
N LYS A 26 -13.94 -22.50 -30.78
CA LYS A 26 -14.67 -21.30 -31.22
C LYS A 26 -14.18 -20.77 -32.56
N VAL A 27 -13.12 -21.35 -33.12
CA VAL A 27 -12.54 -21.00 -34.42
C VAL A 27 -13.17 -21.88 -35.49
N LYS A 28 -13.26 -21.40 -36.74
CA LYS A 28 -13.75 -22.18 -37.87
C LYS A 28 -12.93 -23.48 -38.02
N GLU A 29 -13.64 -24.59 -38.26
CA GLU A 29 -13.11 -25.96 -38.20
C GLU A 29 -11.87 -26.16 -39.11
N GLU A 30 -11.88 -25.55 -40.28
CA GLU A 30 -10.80 -25.59 -41.29
C GLU A 30 -9.46 -25.06 -40.77
N SER A 31 -9.48 -24.16 -39.80
CA SER A 31 -8.29 -23.51 -39.24
C SER A 31 -7.96 -23.93 -37.80
N ALA A 32 -8.84 -24.71 -37.17
CA ALA A 32 -8.71 -25.09 -35.76
C ALA A 32 -7.47 -25.97 -35.52
N SER A 33 -7.20 -26.94 -36.40
CA SER A 33 -6.03 -27.83 -36.27
C SER A 33 -4.71 -27.06 -36.38
N ARG A 34 -4.61 -26.16 -37.37
CA ARG A 34 -3.44 -25.30 -37.56
C ARG A 34 -3.24 -24.35 -36.39
N TRP A 35 -4.32 -23.77 -35.86
CA TRP A 35 -4.26 -22.87 -34.71
C TRP A 35 -3.81 -23.61 -33.43
N ILE A 36 -4.29 -24.84 -33.19
CA ILE A 36 -3.84 -25.67 -32.06
C ILE A 36 -2.34 -25.96 -32.17
N GLN A 37 -1.86 -26.30 -33.37
CA GLN A 37 -0.46 -26.59 -33.60
C GLN A 37 0.41 -25.35 -33.37
N GLU A 38 0.05 -24.21 -33.97
CA GLU A 38 0.76 -22.94 -33.78
C GLU A 38 0.76 -22.51 -32.29
N ALA A 39 -0.37 -22.67 -31.59
CA ALA A 39 -0.46 -22.37 -30.16
C ALA A 39 0.39 -23.31 -29.29
N ALA A 40 0.43 -24.61 -29.63
CA ALA A 40 1.25 -25.61 -28.94
C ALA A 40 2.75 -25.42 -29.17
N GLU A 41 3.15 -24.97 -30.35
CA GLU A 41 4.54 -24.59 -30.67
C GLU A 41 4.93 -23.26 -30.01
N ALA A 42 3.98 -22.31 -29.95
CA ALA A 42 4.16 -21.02 -29.29
C ALA A 42 4.10 -21.08 -27.76
N LEU A 43 3.75 -22.22 -27.17
CA LEU A 43 3.95 -22.56 -25.76
C LEU A 43 5.44 -22.95 -25.61
N PRO A 44 6.37 -22.01 -25.31
CA PRO A 44 7.75 -22.39 -25.08
C PRO A 44 7.80 -23.26 -23.84
N ASN A 45 8.96 -23.88 -23.59
CA ASN A 45 9.26 -24.52 -22.31
C ASN A 45 9.20 -23.46 -21.19
N THR A 46 8.00 -23.08 -20.75
CA THR A 46 7.73 -22.12 -19.68
C THR A 46 8.02 -22.79 -18.34
N HIS A 47 9.18 -23.43 -18.22
CA HIS A 47 9.94 -23.25 -17.01
C HIS A 47 10.22 -21.76 -16.96
N LYS A 48 9.31 -21.03 -16.31
CA LYS A 48 9.58 -19.68 -15.86
C LYS A 48 10.98 -19.76 -15.27
N LYS A 49 11.96 -19.10 -15.88
CA LYS A 49 13.12 -18.64 -15.12
C LYS A 49 12.46 -17.78 -14.06
N GLY A 50 12.15 -18.39 -12.91
CA GLY A 50 11.69 -17.67 -11.75
C GLY A 50 12.69 -16.57 -11.61
N TYR A 51 12.21 -15.33 -11.68
CA TYR A 51 13.10 -14.20 -11.52
C TYR A 51 13.83 -14.42 -10.19
N SER A 52 15.12 -14.76 -10.28
CA SER A 52 15.96 -15.18 -9.15
C SER A 52 16.59 -13.97 -8.46
N GLY A 53 16.20 -12.75 -8.84
CA GLY A 53 16.52 -11.58 -8.06
C GLY A 53 15.63 -11.53 -6.82
N VAL A 54 16.19 -11.06 -5.71
CA VAL A 54 15.40 -10.62 -4.56
C VAL A 54 14.59 -9.42 -5.03
N LEU A 55 13.41 -9.64 -5.60
CA LEU A 55 12.45 -8.58 -5.81
C LEU A 55 12.14 -8.03 -4.42
N LYS A 56 12.69 -6.86 -4.11
CA LYS A 56 12.25 -6.10 -2.96
C LYS A 56 10.74 -5.98 -3.09
N SER A 57 10.02 -6.40 -2.04
CA SER A 57 8.57 -6.21 -1.98
C SER A 57 8.24 -4.78 -2.40
N THR A 58 7.20 -4.58 -3.20
CA THR A 58 6.73 -3.25 -3.58
C THR A 58 6.56 -2.36 -2.34
N ALA A 59 6.12 -2.92 -1.22
CA ALA A 59 6.02 -2.21 0.05
C ALA A 59 7.38 -1.77 0.62
N ALA A 60 8.43 -2.57 0.42
CA ALA A 60 9.80 -2.19 0.80
C ALA A 60 10.33 -1.05 -0.07
N LEU A 61 10.11 -1.11 -1.39
CA LEU A 61 10.50 -0.05 -2.32
C LEU A 61 9.78 1.27 -2.03
N LEU A 62 8.47 1.22 -1.78
CA LEU A 62 7.69 2.41 -1.44
C LEU A 62 8.16 3.04 -0.14
N ARG A 63 8.49 2.23 0.87
CA ARG A 63 9.02 2.70 2.15
C ARG A 63 10.42 3.29 2.03
N GLU A 64 11.29 2.70 1.22
CA GLU A 64 12.63 3.22 0.94
C GLU A 64 12.57 4.58 0.22
N ALA A 65 11.55 4.77 -0.62
CA ALA A 65 11.31 6.04 -1.33
C ALA A 65 10.46 7.06 -0.54
N ASP A 66 10.11 6.77 0.72
CA ASP A 66 9.19 7.58 1.56
C ASP A 66 7.85 7.93 0.87
N LEU A 67 7.33 6.97 0.11
CA LEU A 67 6.05 7.05 -0.59
C LEU A 67 4.96 6.28 0.14
N ARG A 68 3.77 6.86 0.17
CA ARG A 68 2.56 6.29 0.76
C ARG A 68 1.44 6.22 -0.27
N LEU A 69 0.60 5.19 -0.14
CA LEU A 69 -0.58 5.00 -0.96
C LEU A 69 -1.77 5.75 -0.37
N LEU A 70 -2.42 6.59 -1.18
CA LEU A 70 -3.70 7.22 -0.88
C LEU A 70 -4.79 6.62 -1.77
N PRO A 71 -5.94 6.20 -1.22
CA PRO A 71 -7.06 5.78 -2.05
C PRO A 71 -7.54 6.97 -2.91
N SER A 72 -7.70 6.73 -4.20
CA SER A 72 -8.28 7.68 -5.14
C SER A 72 -9.80 7.54 -5.14
N ASP A 73 -10.51 8.67 -5.12
CA ASP A 73 -11.97 8.73 -5.22
C ASP A 73 -12.47 8.31 -6.62
N LYS A 74 -11.59 8.38 -7.63
CA LYS A 74 -11.91 7.95 -9.00
C LYS A 74 -11.50 6.49 -9.21
N GLU A 75 -12.50 5.64 -9.45
CA GLU A 75 -12.46 4.24 -9.90
C GLU A 75 -11.33 3.37 -9.31
N GLY A 76 -11.42 3.06 -8.01
CA GLY A 76 -10.73 1.90 -7.42
C GLY A 76 -9.20 1.93 -7.45
N GLY A 77 -8.60 3.09 -7.71
CA GLY A 77 -7.16 3.28 -7.79
C GLY A 77 -6.53 3.79 -6.49
N PHE A 78 -5.20 3.83 -6.50
CA PHE A 78 -4.39 4.49 -5.47
C PHE A 78 -3.45 5.49 -6.11
N VAL A 79 -3.19 6.58 -5.41
CA VAL A 79 -2.18 7.58 -5.76
C VAL A 79 -0.99 7.41 -4.83
N LEU A 80 0.22 7.40 -5.39
CA LEU A 80 1.45 7.48 -4.62
C LEU A 80 1.73 8.95 -4.27
N ALA A 81 1.93 9.23 -2.99
CA ALA A 81 2.27 10.55 -2.49
C ALA A 81 3.45 10.46 -1.53
N SER A 82 4.27 11.52 -1.46
CA SER A 82 5.28 11.63 -0.41
C SER A 82 4.63 11.67 0.98
N SER A 83 5.38 11.28 2.01
CA SER A 83 4.90 11.27 3.39
C SER A 83 4.34 12.62 3.85
N ASP A 84 4.95 13.73 3.42
CA ASP A 84 4.46 15.10 3.70
C ASP A 84 3.09 15.39 3.08
N VAL A 85 2.91 15.03 1.80
CA VAL A 85 1.65 15.24 1.09
C VAL A 85 0.56 14.33 1.65
N TYR A 86 0.92 13.08 1.96
CA TYR A 86 0.05 12.12 2.63
C TYR A 86 -0.46 12.71 3.96
N THR A 87 0.44 13.14 4.83
CA THR A 87 0.09 13.68 6.15
C THR A 87 -0.82 14.89 6.03
N LYS A 88 -0.48 15.86 5.15
CA LYS A 88 -1.33 17.04 4.89
C LYS A 88 -2.73 16.68 4.39
N LYS A 89 -2.86 15.65 3.54
CA LYS A 89 -4.15 15.19 3.01
C LYS A 89 -4.97 14.48 4.07
N VAL A 90 -4.33 13.63 4.87
CA VAL A 90 -4.96 12.93 5.99
C VAL A 90 -5.44 13.93 7.04
N ASP A 91 -4.61 14.89 7.44
CA ASP A 91 -4.98 15.90 8.44
C ASP A 91 -6.15 16.75 7.96
N LYS A 92 -6.17 17.15 6.68
CA LYS A 92 -7.31 17.85 6.08
C LYS A 92 -8.57 17.00 6.07
N GLY A 93 -8.46 15.71 5.76
CA GLY A 93 -9.58 14.77 5.80
C GLY A 93 -10.14 14.62 7.21
N ILE A 94 -9.26 14.45 8.20
CA ILE A 94 -9.63 14.37 9.61
C ILE A 94 -10.28 15.66 10.07
N ALA A 95 -9.69 16.82 9.79
CA ALA A 95 -10.23 18.12 10.18
C ALA A 95 -11.57 18.45 9.48
N GLY A 96 -11.81 17.92 8.28
CA GLY A 96 -13.08 18.08 7.57
C GLY A 96 -14.21 17.25 8.17
N ILE A 97 -13.92 16.09 8.75
CA ILE A 97 -14.92 15.15 9.29
C ILE A 97 -15.10 15.34 10.79
N PHE A 98 -14.00 15.55 11.52
CA PHE A 98 -13.97 15.61 12.97
C PHE A 98 -13.81 17.05 13.46
N LYS A 99 -14.65 17.42 14.43
CA LYS A 99 -14.50 18.69 15.12
C LYS A 99 -13.49 18.52 16.26
N PRO A 100 -12.51 19.43 16.41
CA PRO A 100 -11.60 19.41 17.55
C PRO A 100 -12.42 19.59 18.84
N VAL A 101 -12.18 18.73 19.83
CA VAL A 101 -12.83 18.85 21.14
C VAL A 101 -11.93 19.68 22.04
N THR A 102 -12.20 20.98 22.14
CA THR A 102 -11.43 21.94 22.94
C THR A 102 -11.64 21.76 24.44
N ASP A 103 -12.87 21.41 24.86
CA ASP A 103 -13.29 21.39 26.27
C ASP A 103 -13.60 19.97 26.78
N ALA A 104 -12.79 19.01 26.32
CA ALA A 104 -12.89 17.61 26.70
C ALA A 104 -12.45 17.38 28.16
N ASN A 105 -13.39 17.16 29.08
CA ASN A 105 -13.02 16.56 30.38
C ASN A 105 -12.80 15.05 30.18
N PRO A 106 -11.56 14.54 30.28
CA PRO A 106 -11.25 13.14 29.97
C PRO A 106 -12.00 12.16 30.90
N GLY A 107 -12.34 12.58 32.13
CA GLY A 107 -13.14 11.77 33.03
C GLY A 107 -14.58 11.57 32.54
N LYS A 108 -15.20 12.64 32.01
CA LYS A 108 -16.56 12.57 31.44
C LYS A 108 -16.59 11.78 30.14
N ILE A 109 -15.54 11.89 29.32
CA ILE A 109 -15.42 11.11 28.08
C ILE A 109 -15.25 9.62 28.40
N LYS A 110 -14.38 9.28 29.37
CA LYS A 110 -14.17 7.90 29.82
C LYS A 110 -15.46 7.28 30.35
N SER A 111 -16.20 7.98 31.21
CA SER A 111 -17.45 7.47 31.76
C SER A 111 -18.52 7.26 30.68
N ARG A 112 -18.62 8.19 29.71
CA ARG A 112 -19.51 8.05 28.56
C ARG A 112 -19.12 6.89 27.64
N ALA A 113 -17.82 6.70 27.39
CA ALA A 113 -17.33 5.58 26.59
C ALA A 113 -17.62 4.23 27.24
N ILE A 114 -17.45 4.12 28.56
CA ILE A 114 -17.81 2.91 29.33
C ILE A 114 -19.31 2.62 29.20
N LYS A 115 -20.17 3.63 29.40
CA LYS A 115 -21.63 3.47 29.22
C LYS A 115 -21.99 2.96 27.84
N LEU A 116 -21.44 3.56 26.78
CA LEU A 116 -21.70 3.12 25.40
C LEU A 116 -21.24 1.67 25.15
N CYS A 117 -20.11 1.27 25.74
CA CYS A 117 -19.64 -0.12 25.63
C CYS A 117 -20.59 -1.08 26.37
N GLU A 118 -21.12 -0.69 27.52
CA GLU A 118 -22.06 -1.50 28.29
C GLU A 118 -23.42 -1.62 27.60
N GLU A 119 -23.94 -0.53 27.06
CA GLU A 119 -25.17 -0.49 26.26
C GLU A 119 -25.07 -1.37 25.00
N ALA A 120 -23.88 -1.44 24.39
CA ALA A 120 -23.61 -2.31 23.24
C ALA A 120 -23.28 -3.76 23.61
N GLY A 121 -23.29 -4.14 24.90
CA GLY A 121 -22.94 -5.49 25.37
C GLY A 121 -21.44 -5.84 25.28
N LEU A 122 -20.58 -4.85 25.05
CA LEU A 122 -19.12 -4.99 24.89
C LEU A 122 -18.39 -4.96 26.24
N THR A 123 -18.74 -5.88 27.14
CA THR A 123 -18.27 -5.92 28.53
C THR A 123 -16.74 -6.00 28.67
N LYS A 124 -16.07 -6.77 27.81
CA LYS A 124 -14.59 -6.87 27.78
C LYS A 124 -13.93 -5.53 27.42
N MET A 125 -14.53 -4.80 26.48
CA MET A 125 -14.04 -3.49 26.05
C MET A 125 -14.27 -2.45 27.15
N ALA A 126 -15.45 -2.46 27.78
CA ALA A 126 -15.73 -1.62 28.94
C ALA A 126 -14.72 -1.86 30.08
N ALA A 127 -14.38 -3.12 30.37
CA ALA A 127 -13.37 -3.46 31.38
C ALA A 127 -11.96 -2.95 31.00
N SER A 128 -11.59 -3.04 29.73
CA SER A 128 -10.31 -2.50 29.24
C SER A 128 -10.24 -0.98 29.37
N VAL A 129 -11.31 -0.28 28.95
CA VAL A 129 -11.42 1.18 29.10
C VAL A 129 -11.43 1.59 30.57
N ARG A 130 -12.02 0.80 31.48
CA ARG A 130 -11.95 1.09 32.93
C ARG A 130 -10.51 1.06 33.45
N LYS A 131 -9.70 0.09 33.00
CA LYS A 131 -8.31 -0.13 33.43
C LYS A 131 -7.30 0.88 32.88
N THR A 132 -7.62 1.66 31.85
CA THR A 132 -6.69 2.67 31.35
C THR A 132 -6.54 3.83 32.34
N GLU A 133 -5.32 4.03 32.85
CA GLU A 133 -4.99 5.18 33.67
C GLU A 133 -4.98 6.47 32.83
N ARG A 134 -5.14 7.62 33.51
CA ARG A 134 -4.97 8.95 32.89
C ARG A 134 -3.54 9.06 32.38
N THR A 135 -3.30 8.69 31.14
CA THR A 135 -2.09 9.12 30.45
C THR A 135 -2.28 10.58 30.04
N PRO A 136 -1.36 11.50 30.41
CA PRO A 136 -1.40 12.85 29.90
C PRO A 136 -1.19 12.78 28.37
N SER A 137 -2.28 12.99 27.63
CA SER A 137 -2.25 13.05 26.17
C SER A 137 -1.55 14.34 25.74
N GLN A 138 -0.39 14.22 25.09
CA GLN A 138 0.04 14.96 23.88
C GLN A 138 1.57 14.99 23.65
N SER A 139 2.43 14.44 24.52
CA SER A 139 3.90 14.42 24.27
C SER A 139 4.44 13.15 23.60
N SER A 140 3.67 12.06 23.57
CA SER A 140 4.20 10.75 23.15
C SER A 140 4.24 10.51 21.63
N LEU A 141 3.56 11.34 20.82
CA LEU A 141 3.63 11.25 19.36
C LEU A 141 4.81 12.03 18.75
N GLN A 142 5.52 12.86 19.52
CA GLN A 142 6.73 13.56 19.04
C GLN A 142 8.03 12.79 19.29
N LYS A 143 8.00 11.66 20.02
CA LYS A 143 9.22 10.90 20.35
C LYS A 143 9.64 9.86 19.30
N LEU A 144 8.90 9.69 18.20
CA LEU A 144 9.22 8.74 17.13
C LEU A 144 9.90 9.37 15.90
N THR A 145 10.19 10.68 15.89
CA THR A 145 10.93 11.34 14.80
C THR A 145 12.30 11.89 15.21
N LYS A 146 12.79 11.59 16.42
CA LYS A 146 14.07 12.07 16.96
C LYS A 146 15.14 10.97 17.09
N THR A 147 15.28 10.09 16.11
CA THR A 147 16.47 9.24 15.95
C THR A 147 16.71 8.94 14.48
N ASN A 148 17.26 9.93 13.76
CA ASN A 148 18.18 9.79 12.62
C ASN A 148 18.24 11.13 11.89
N ALA A 149 18.98 12.08 12.46
CA ALA A 149 19.58 13.15 11.68
C ALA A 149 20.87 12.57 11.06
N PRO A 150 21.02 12.52 9.73
CA PRO A 150 22.34 12.39 9.14
C PRO A 150 23.07 13.72 9.35
N SER A 151 24.22 13.66 10.02
CA SER A 151 25.17 14.75 10.13
C SER A 151 25.49 15.31 8.74
N GLU A 152 25.18 16.59 8.52
CA GLU A 152 25.69 17.37 7.40
C GLU A 152 27.23 17.38 7.46
N SER A 153 27.88 16.64 6.56
CA SER A 153 29.30 16.83 6.29
C SER A 153 29.43 18.03 5.35
N SER A 154 29.66 19.19 5.97
CA SER A 154 30.26 20.36 5.34
C SER A 154 31.58 19.94 4.67
N CYS A 155 31.65 20.01 3.34
CA CYS A 155 32.92 20.04 2.62
C CYS A 155 32.95 21.32 1.79
N ALA A 156 33.97 22.11 2.09
CA ALA A 156 34.19 23.48 1.68
C ALA A 156 34.22 23.67 0.15
N LYS A 157 33.68 24.82 -0.27
CA LYS A 157 34.12 25.51 -1.49
C LYS A 157 35.46 26.18 -1.20
N GLU A 158 36.43 26.07 -2.10
CA GLU A 158 37.22 27.21 -2.62
C GLU A 158 38.29 26.71 -3.60
N GLY A 159 38.43 27.40 -4.73
CA GLY A 159 39.40 27.07 -5.77
C GLY A 159 39.06 27.69 -7.12
N HIS A 160 38.94 29.02 -7.18
CA HIS A 160 39.01 29.76 -8.44
C HIS A 160 40.47 29.76 -8.92
N GLY A 161 40.77 28.95 -9.93
CA GLY A 161 41.99 29.05 -10.72
C GLY A 161 41.73 29.89 -11.96
N ASN A 162 42.18 31.14 -11.93
CA ASN A 162 42.29 32.00 -13.11
C ASN A 162 43.64 31.68 -13.76
N ALA A 163 43.65 31.29 -15.03
CA ALA A 163 44.86 31.19 -15.84
C ALA A 163 44.65 31.97 -17.14
N THR A 164 45.47 33.01 -17.25
CA THR A 164 45.88 33.82 -18.41
C THR A 164 45.91 33.09 -19.74
#